data_AF-A0A2E2WL27-F1
#
_entry.id   AF-A0A2E2WL27-F1
#
_cell.length_a   1.000
_cell.length_b   1.000
_cell.length_c   1.000
_cell.angle_alpha   90.00
_cell.angle_beta   90.00
_cell.angle_gamma   90.00
#
_symmetry.space_group_name_H-M   'P 1'
#
loop_
_entity.id
_entity.type
_entity.pdbx_description
1 polymer ?
#
loop_
_entity_poly.entity_id
_entity_poly.type
_entity_poly.pdbx_seq_one_letter_code
_entity_poly.pdbx_strand_id
1 'polypeptide(L)'
;MANTRKVITVNDSMQSNYTYELTEPMGEKFSPIFTPAFSPKEMLEQGVFEGKYLNDCQDEFPKDWFEKARLSDTPDPSLNFFGIKSRQPLQVWQEKGWIYGPDPRGWFQWYCRYYMGRRIPEIDEKQIKRWRAFTRHVGQIKANCLPYDFDCRPRQRQGLIQWSYDPFI
;
A
#
# COMPACT_ATOMS: atom_id res chain seq x y z
N MET A 1 -26.68 10.85 -18.33
CA MET A 1 -26.03 9.60 -18.81
C MET A 1 -25.84 8.72 -17.58
N ALA A 2 -26.40 7.51 -17.57
CA ALA A 2 -26.26 6.61 -16.43
C ALA A 2 -24.77 6.29 -16.25
N ASN A 3 -24.19 6.75 -15.15
CA ASN A 3 -22.79 6.48 -14.81
C ASN A 3 -22.70 4.99 -14.48
N THR A 4 -22.36 4.16 -15.47
CA THR A 4 -22.21 2.71 -15.30
C THR A 4 -21.08 2.47 -14.32
N ARG A 5 -21.43 2.20 -13.06
CA ARG A 5 -20.46 1.86 -12.03
C ARG A 5 -19.72 0.58 -12.45
N LYS A 6 -18.40 0.67 -12.52
CA LYS A 6 -17.56 -0.49 -12.85
C LYS A 6 -17.51 -1.43 -11.64
N VAL A 7 -17.88 -2.68 -11.84
CA VAL A 7 -17.77 -3.75 -10.83
C VAL A 7 -16.48 -4.52 -11.07
N ILE A 8 -15.69 -4.71 -10.01
CA ILE A 8 -14.51 -5.58 -10.02
C ILE A 8 -14.87 -6.90 -9.37
N THR A 9 -14.42 -8.00 -9.96
CA THR A 9 -14.50 -9.36 -9.38
C THR A 9 -13.09 -9.84 -9.10
N VAL A 10 -12.84 -10.26 -7.87
CA VAL A 10 -11.55 -10.70 -7.39
C VAL A 10 -11.53 -12.22 -7.29
N ASN A 11 -10.51 -12.80 -7.91
CA ASN A 11 -10.22 -14.23 -7.87
C ASN A 11 -8.70 -14.42 -7.83
N ASP A 12 -8.14 -14.49 -6.62
CA ASP A 12 -6.71 -14.67 -6.36
C ASP A 12 -6.49 -15.73 -5.26
N SER A 13 -5.23 -15.93 -4.85
CA SER A 13 -4.89 -16.94 -3.83
C SER A 13 -5.49 -16.68 -2.43
N MET A 14 -5.97 -15.47 -2.14
CA MET A 14 -6.46 -15.05 -0.84
C MET A 14 -7.98 -14.78 -0.81
N GLN A 15 -8.59 -14.51 -1.96
CA GLN A 15 -10.01 -14.19 -2.10
C GLN A 15 -10.58 -14.78 -3.40
N SER A 16 -11.70 -15.49 -3.26
CA SER A 16 -12.53 -15.93 -4.39
C SER A 16 -13.93 -15.35 -4.26
N ASN A 17 -14.55 -14.96 -5.39
CA ASN A 17 -15.93 -14.44 -5.46
C ASN A 17 -16.17 -13.15 -4.66
N TYR A 18 -15.11 -12.42 -4.30
CA TYR A 18 -15.26 -11.08 -3.72
C TYR A 18 -15.50 -10.08 -4.85
N THR A 19 -16.52 -9.24 -4.71
CA THR A 19 -16.82 -8.18 -5.68
C THR A 19 -16.95 -6.83 -4.99
N TYR A 20 -16.63 -5.77 -5.72
CA TYR A 20 -16.84 -4.40 -5.26
C TYR A 20 -17.09 -3.44 -6.41
N GLU A 21 -17.81 -2.36 -6.11
CA GLU A 21 -18.06 -1.27 -7.05
C GLU A 21 -16.98 -0.19 -6.93
N LEU A 22 -16.58 0.37 -8.07
CA LEU A 22 -15.84 1.64 -8.12
C LEU A 22 -16.85 2.78 -8.13
N THR A 23 -16.85 3.57 -7.06
CA THR A 23 -17.80 4.68 -6.87
C THR A 23 -17.18 6.04 -7.16
N GLU A 24 -15.85 6.12 -7.17
CA GLU A 24 -15.09 7.34 -7.46
C GLU A 24 -14.13 7.14 -8.64
N PRO A 25 -13.71 8.22 -9.32
CA PRO A 25 -12.66 8.13 -10.33
C PRO A 25 -11.34 7.68 -9.70
N MET A 26 -10.54 6.96 -10.49
CA MET A 26 -9.24 6.46 -10.04
C MET A 26 -8.30 7.63 -9.73
N GLY A 27 -7.60 7.57 -8.60
CA GLY A 27 -6.65 8.61 -8.18
C GLY A 27 -7.31 9.91 -7.70
N GLU A 28 -8.64 9.97 -7.63
CA GLU A 28 -9.38 11.19 -7.30
C GLU A 28 -10.27 11.02 -6.06
N LYS A 29 -10.76 12.16 -5.56
CA LYS A 29 -11.70 12.28 -4.43
C LYS A 29 -11.28 11.45 -3.22
N PHE A 30 -10.02 11.59 -2.83
CA PHE A 30 -9.54 11.06 -1.57
C PHE A 30 -10.08 11.87 -0.41
N SER A 31 -10.10 11.26 0.77
CA SER A 31 -10.32 11.99 2.01
C SER A 31 -9.33 13.16 2.09
N PRO A 32 -9.76 14.39 2.41
CA PRO A 32 -8.86 15.56 2.47
C PRO A 32 -7.68 15.40 3.43
N ILE A 33 -7.81 14.51 4.42
CA ILE A 33 -6.78 14.21 5.40
C ILE A 33 -5.88 13.03 5.01
N PHE A 34 -6.08 12.44 3.83
CA PHE A 34 -5.30 11.34 3.30
C PHE A 34 -4.51 11.81 2.07
N THR A 35 -3.24 12.14 2.30
CA THR A 35 -2.33 12.71 1.30
C THR A 35 -1.08 11.81 1.17
N PRO A 36 -1.22 10.60 0.60
CA PRO A 36 -0.10 9.70 0.36
C PRO A 36 0.94 10.36 -0.56
N ALA A 37 2.23 10.10 -0.30
CA ALA A 37 3.34 10.66 -1.09
C ALA A 37 3.51 9.96 -2.46
N PHE A 38 3.04 8.72 -2.58
CA PHE A 38 3.19 7.88 -3.76
C PHE A 38 1.87 7.18 -4.08
N SER A 39 1.53 7.12 -5.35
CA SER A 39 0.50 6.23 -5.90
C SER A 39 0.90 4.75 -5.73
N PRO A 40 -0.06 3.81 -5.81
CA PRO A 40 0.26 2.38 -5.81
C PRO A 40 1.25 1.97 -6.90
N LYS A 41 1.13 2.54 -8.10
CA LYS A 41 2.07 2.35 -9.21
C LYS A 41 3.49 2.74 -8.79
N GLU A 42 3.68 3.97 -8.30
CA GLU A 42 4.99 4.45 -7.87
C GLU A 42 5.58 3.62 -6.72
N MET A 43 4.74 3.16 -5.78
CA MET A 43 5.18 2.26 -4.71
C MET A 43 5.71 0.93 -5.27
N LEU A 44 5.01 0.33 -6.24
CA LEU A 44 5.44 -0.90 -6.92
C LEU A 44 6.75 -0.70 -7.69
N GLU A 45 6.90 0.43 -8.38
CA GLU A 45 8.13 0.77 -9.13
C GLU A 45 9.34 1.01 -8.23
N GLN A 46 9.15 1.65 -7.07
CA GLN A 46 10.22 1.89 -6.09
C GLN A 46 10.68 0.61 -5.39
N GLY A 47 9.83 -0.40 -5.31
CA GLY A 47 10.09 -1.61 -4.56
C GLY A 47 9.57 -1.54 -3.15
N VAL A 48 8.47 -2.26 -2.92
CA VAL A 48 7.81 -2.41 -1.63
C VAL A 48 7.54 -3.88 -1.35
N PHE A 49 7.45 -4.19 -0.05
CA PHE A 49 7.05 -5.51 0.45
C PHE A 49 7.78 -6.70 -0.19
N GLU A 50 9.07 -6.51 -0.48
CA GLU A 50 9.99 -7.53 -0.99
C GLU A 50 9.51 -8.13 -2.34
N GLY A 51 8.76 -7.33 -3.11
CA GLY A 51 8.18 -7.71 -4.40
C GLY A 51 7.06 -8.76 -4.34
N LYS A 52 6.70 -9.25 -3.14
CA LYS A 52 5.80 -10.41 -3.02
C LYS A 52 4.32 -10.05 -2.96
N TYR A 53 3.98 -8.81 -2.63
CA TYR A 53 2.66 -8.51 -2.07
C TYR A 53 1.48 -8.58 -3.05
N LEU A 54 1.68 -8.11 -4.28
CA LEU A 54 0.67 -8.11 -5.36
C LEU A 54 1.15 -8.93 -6.57
N ASN A 55 2.03 -9.92 -6.34
CA ASN A 55 2.64 -10.67 -7.42
C ASN A 55 1.65 -11.63 -8.12
N ASP A 56 0.61 -12.06 -7.40
CA ASP A 56 -0.36 -13.10 -7.81
C ASP A 56 -1.80 -12.58 -7.97
N CYS A 57 -2.01 -11.26 -7.93
CA CYS A 57 -3.33 -10.62 -8.09
C CYS A 57 -3.31 -9.44 -9.08
N GLN A 58 -2.44 -9.51 -10.09
CA GLN A 58 -2.22 -8.41 -11.03
C GLN A 58 -3.46 -8.11 -11.89
N ASP A 59 -4.28 -9.12 -12.20
CA ASP A 59 -5.50 -8.97 -13.00
C ASP A 59 -6.58 -8.08 -12.32
N GLU A 60 -6.47 -7.86 -11.01
CA GLU A 60 -7.35 -6.95 -10.27
C GLU A 60 -7.06 -5.46 -10.58
N PHE A 61 -5.82 -5.12 -10.93
CA PHE A 61 -5.33 -3.74 -11.02
C PHE A 61 -4.95 -3.35 -12.47
N PRO A 62 -4.80 -2.05 -12.78
CA PRO A 62 -4.38 -1.60 -14.11
C PRO A 62 -3.03 -2.21 -14.52
N LYS A 63 -2.94 -2.70 -15.77
CA LYS A 63 -1.73 -3.35 -16.29
C LYS A 63 -0.50 -2.44 -16.26
N ASP A 64 -0.71 -1.14 -16.47
CA ASP A 64 0.38 -0.15 -16.48
C ASP A 64 1.04 0.03 -15.11
N TRP A 65 0.39 -0.40 -14.01
CA TRP A 65 1.00 -0.41 -12.68
C TRP A 65 2.13 -1.42 -12.56
N PHE A 66 2.13 -2.45 -13.41
CA PHE A 66 3.07 -3.56 -13.33
C PHE A 66 4.20 -3.50 -14.37
N GLU A 67 4.16 -2.56 -15.32
CA GLU A 67 5.18 -2.42 -16.38
C GLU A 67 6.60 -2.23 -15.84
N LYS A 68 6.74 -1.53 -14.70
CA LYS A 68 8.02 -1.26 -14.03
C LYS A 68 8.04 -1.75 -12.58
N ALA A 69 7.05 -2.54 -12.17
CA ALA A 69 6.94 -3.02 -10.80
C ALA A 69 8.08 -3.99 -10.48
N ARG A 70 8.64 -3.85 -9.27
CA ARG A 70 9.63 -4.79 -8.74
C ARG A 70 8.90 -5.93 -8.04
N LEU A 71 8.62 -7.01 -8.77
CA LEU A 71 7.88 -8.17 -8.28
C LEU A 71 8.79 -9.39 -8.07
N SER A 72 8.38 -10.28 -7.16
CA SER A 72 9.03 -11.57 -6.94
C SER A 72 8.05 -12.64 -6.47
N ASP A 73 8.28 -13.88 -6.89
CA ASP A 73 7.52 -15.05 -6.47
C ASP A 73 7.77 -15.44 -5.02
N THR A 74 8.95 -15.10 -4.50
CA THR A 74 9.34 -15.26 -3.09
C THR A 74 9.77 -13.92 -2.52
N PRO A 75 9.54 -13.62 -1.22
CA PRO A 75 10.01 -12.37 -0.64
C PRO A 75 11.51 -12.15 -0.86
N ASP A 76 11.86 -11.13 -1.64
CA ASP A 76 13.24 -10.69 -1.88
C ASP A 76 13.48 -9.26 -1.35
N PRO A 77 14.19 -9.10 -0.22
CA PRO A 77 14.52 -7.79 0.33
C PRO A 77 15.33 -6.90 -0.61
N SER A 78 16.09 -7.44 -1.57
CA SER A 78 16.91 -6.66 -2.49
C SER A 78 16.05 -5.83 -3.46
N LEU A 79 14.79 -6.23 -3.68
CA LEU A 79 13.85 -5.50 -4.52
C LEU A 79 13.28 -4.25 -3.83
N ASN A 80 13.28 -4.21 -2.50
CA ASN A 80 12.87 -3.01 -1.77
C ASN A 80 13.82 -1.85 -2.09
N PHE A 81 13.32 -0.61 -2.11
CA PHE A 81 14.12 0.57 -2.40
C PHE A 81 15.42 0.65 -1.58
N PHE A 82 15.35 0.40 -0.27
CA PHE A 82 16.50 0.41 0.64
C PHE A 82 17.16 -0.98 0.80
N GLY A 83 16.80 -1.97 -0.03
CA GLY A 83 17.40 -3.31 -0.01
C GLY A 83 17.19 -4.10 1.30
N ILE A 84 16.22 -3.69 2.14
CA ILE A 84 16.05 -4.23 3.49
C ILE A 84 14.61 -4.66 3.77
N LYS A 85 14.45 -5.74 4.55
CA LYS A 85 13.16 -6.18 5.07
C LYS A 85 12.67 -5.26 6.20
N SER A 86 11.47 -4.71 6.05
CA SER A 86 10.85 -3.81 7.05
C SER A 86 9.58 -4.37 7.68
N ARG A 87 8.80 -5.19 6.96
CA ARG A 87 7.47 -5.64 7.38
C ARG A 87 7.48 -6.84 8.34
N GLN A 88 6.38 -6.99 9.08
CA GLN A 88 6.04 -8.22 9.80
C GLN A 88 5.34 -9.23 8.85
N PRO A 89 5.46 -10.55 9.09
CA PRO A 89 4.71 -11.58 8.36
C PRO A 89 3.21 -11.42 8.51
N LEU A 90 2.42 -11.78 7.49
CA LEU A 90 0.95 -11.64 7.48
C LEU A 90 0.28 -12.28 8.72
N GLN A 91 0.75 -13.46 9.13
CA GLN A 91 0.23 -14.14 10.33
C GLN A 91 0.26 -13.25 11.57
N VAL A 92 1.35 -12.50 11.77
CA VAL A 92 1.47 -11.57 12.91
C VAL A 92 0.46 -10.42 12.81
N TRP A 93 0.08 -10.00 11.60
CA TRP A 93 -0.98 -9.00 11.42
C TRP A 93 -2.35 -9.58 11.73
N GLN A 94 -2.60 -10.84 11.38
CA GLN A 94 -3.84 -11.55 11.69
C GLN A 94 -3.99 -11.74 13.21
N GLU A 95 -2.96 -12.25 13.88
CA GLU A 95 -2.92 -12.44 15.34
C GLU A 95 -3.17 -11.14 16.11
N LYS A 96 -2.69 -10.01 15.59
CA LYS A 96 -2.91 -8.68 16.19
C LYS A 96 -4.23 -8.01 15.80
N GLY A 97 -5.06 -8.65 14.96
CA GLY A 97 -6.31 -8.07 14.47
C GLY A 97 -6.10 -6.82 13.62
N TRP A 98 -5.00 -6.73 12.89
CA TRP A 98 -4.60 -5.57 12.07
C TRP A 98 -5.00 -5.68 10.60
N ILE A 99 -5.71 -6.75 10.23
CA ILE A 99 -6.34 -6.96 8.94
C ILE A 99 -7.79 -6.52 9.07
N TYR A 100 -8.18 -5.49 8.31
CA TYR A 100 -9.49 -4.85 8.43
C TYR A 100 -10.31 -5.04 7.16
N GLY A 101 -11.60 -5.34 7.33
CA GLY A 101 -12.55 -5.41 6.23
C GLY A 101 -12.20 -6.50 5.21
N PRO A 102 -12.59 -6.33 3.94
CA PRO A 102 -12.41 -7.33 2.90
C PRO A 102 -11.01 -7.29 2.25
N ASP A 103 -9.99 -6.78 2.94
CA ASP A 103 -8.63 -6.60 2.43
C ASP A 103 -7.65 -7.52 3.18
N PRO A 104 -7.58 -8.83 2.84
CA PRO A 104 -6.74 -9.79 3.54
C PRO A 104 -5.24 -9.50 3.40
N ARG A 105 -4.85 -8.76 2.36
CA ARG A 105 -3.52 -8.17 2.21
C ARG A 105 -3.48 -6.76 2.82
N GLY A 106 -4.25 -6.48 3.87
CA GLY A 106 -4.10 -5.31 4.75
C GLY A 106 -4.00 -3.94 4.04
N TRP A 107 -3.16 -3.06 4.60
CA TRP A 107 -3.04 -1.65 4.21
C TRP A 107 -2.83 -1.43 2.71
N PHE A 108 -1.85 -2.12 2.10
CA PHE A 108 -1.48 -1.80 0.73
C PHE A 108 -2.55 -2.22 -0.28
N GLN A 109 -3.22 -3.34 -0.07
CA GLN A 109 -4.36 -3.74 -0.91
C GLN A 109 -5.56 -2.81 -0.70
N TRP A 110 -5.84 -2.42 0.55
CA TRP A 110 -6.83 -1.37 0.81
C TRP A 110 -6.49 -0.10 0.02
N TYR A 111 -5.24 0.36 0.06
CA TYR A 111 -4.82 1.57 -0.63
C TYR A 111 -4.95 1.44 -2.14
N CYS A 112 -4.56 0.31 -2.73
CA CYS A 112 -4.74 0.04 -4.16
C CYS A 112 -6.21 0.14 -4.56
N ARG A 113 -7.11 -0.51 -3.83
CA ARG A 113 -8.56 -0.49 -4.12
C ARG A 113 -9.18 0.89 -3.86
N TYR A 114 -8.75 1.59 -2.81
CA TYR A 114 -9.17 2.96 -2.52
C TYR A 114 -8.72 3.91 -3.65
N TYR A 115 -7.49 3.77 -4.13
CA TYR A 115 -6.97 4.50 -5.27
C TYR A 115 -7.77 4.19 -6.55
N MET A 116 -8.17 2.94 -6.79
CA MET A 116 -9.04 2.58 -7.92
C MET A 116 -10.44 3.19 -7.86
N GLY A 117 -10.87 3.71 -6.71
CA GLY A 117 -12.19 4.33 -6.54
C GLY A 117 -13.17 3.55 -5.67
N ARG A 118 -12.76 2.45 -5.03
CA ARG A 118 -13.59 1.74 -4.04
C ARG A 118 -13.72 2.59 -2.78
N ARG A 119 -14.90 2.64 -2.18
CA ARG A 119 -15.16 3.32 -0.90
C ARG A 119 -15.89 2.39 0.06
N ILE A 120 -15.35 2.27 1.28
CA ILE A 120 -15.96 1.52 2.39
C ILE A 120 -15.78 2.39 3.64
N PRO A 121 -16.72 3.29 3.96
CA PRO A 121 -16.50 4.40 4.90
C PRO A 121 -15.85 4.00 6.23
N GLU A 122 -16.35 2.94 6.88
CA GLU A 122 -15.82 2.47 8.17
C GLU A 122 -14.40 1.91 8.10
N ILE A 123 -14.03 1.29 6.96
CA ILE A 123 -12.69 0.72 6.75
C ILE A 123 -11.73 1.83 6.32
N ASP A 124 -12.20 2.74 5.46
CA ASP A 124 -11.43 3.88 4.99
C ASP A 124 -11.00 4.76 6.17
N GLU A 125 -11.91 5.08 7.10
CA GLU A 125 -11.60 5.85 8.31
C GLU A 125 -10.51 5.17 9.15
N LYS A 126 -10.63 3.86 9.39
CA LYS A 126 -9.66 3.08 10.18
C LYS A 126 -8.28 3.10 9.51
N GLN A 127 -8.22 2.86 8.22
CA GLN A 127 -6.95 2.79 7.48
C GLN A 127 -6.28 4.16 7.39
N ILE A 128 -7.03 5.22 7.09
CA ILE A 128 -6.54 6.61 7.09
C ILE A 128 -6.01 7.00 8.48
N LYS A 129 -6.70 6.61 9.56
CA LYS A 129 -6.23 6.85 10.93
C LYS A 129 -4.89 6.16 11.22
N ARG A 130 -4.71 4.91 10.76
CA ARG A 130 -3.45 4.17 10.91
C ARG A 130 -2.31 4.80 10.12
N TRP A 131 -2.60 5.20 8.87
CA TRP A 131 -1.66 5.94 8.03
C TRP A 131 -1.21 7.20 8.75
N ARG A 132 -2.15 8.07 9.17
CA ARG A 132 -1.83 9.30 9.93
C ARG A 132 -0.96 9.01 11.16
N ALA A 133 -1.28 7.97 11.93
CA ALA A 133 -0.49 7.60 13.09
C ALA A 133 0.96 7.20 12.74
N PHE A 134 1.20 6.68 11.53
CA PHE A 134 2.52 6.32 11.04
C PHE A 134 3.44 7.53 10.83
N THR A 135 2.90 8.74 10.70
CA THR A 135 3.66 10.02 10.65
C THR A 135 4.68 10.17 11.79
N ARG A 136 4.47 9.54 12.95
CA ARG A 136 5.48 9.54 14.03
C ARG A 136 6.85 9.03 13.57
N HIS A 137 6.89 8.13 12.58
CA HIS A 137 8.12 7.59 12.04
C HIS A 137 8.86 8.60 11.15
N VAL A 138 8.14 9.55 10.53
CA VAL A 138 8.73 10.71 9.84
C VAL A 138 9.46 11.59 10.86
N GLY A 139 8.80 11.93 11.97
CA GLY A 139 9.41 12.73 13.04
C GLY A 139 10.65 12.08 13.67
N GLN A 140 10.63 10.76 13.83
CA GLN A 140 11.78 9.99 14.31
C GLN A 140 12.97 10.04 13.35
N ILE A 141 12.78 10.05 12.03
CA ILE A 141 13.88 10.26 11.08
C ILE A 141 14.46 11.66 11.25
N LYS A 142 13.61 12.69 11.20
CA LYS A 142 14.05 14.10 11.34
C LYS A 142 14.80 14.39 12.64
N ALA A 143 14.44 13.72 13.73
CA ALA A 143 15.08 13.92 15.02
C ALA A 143 16.40 13.14 15.20
N ASN A 144 16.65 12.10 14.39
CA ASN A 144 17.75 11.16 14.62
C ASN A 144 18.72 11.01 13.44
N CYS A 145 18.41 11.58 12.28
CA CYS A 145 19.22 11.48 11.07
C CYS A 145 19.62 12.86 10.59
N LEU A 146 20.82 12.97 9.99
CA LEU A 146 21.23 14.18 9.30
C LEU A 146 20.41 14.35 8.01
N PRO A 147 20.12 15.59 7.56
CA PRO A 147 19.53 15.82 6.25
C PRO A 147 20.35 15.13 5.16
N TYR A 148 19.66 14.42 4.26
CA TYR A 148 20.24 13.65 3.14
C TYR A 148 21.10 12.43 3.53
N ASP A 149 21.18 12.07 4.81
CA ASP A 149 21.76 10.78 5.24
C ASP A 149 20.73 9.66 5.09
N PHE A 150 20.67 9.09 3.89
CA PHE A 150 19.75 8.01 3.54
C PHE A 150 20.15 6.65 4.13
N ASP A 151 21.40 6.51 4.58
CA ASP A 151 21.90 5.32 5.27
C ASP A 151 21.47 5.30 6.74
N CYS A 152 21.05 6.43 7.30
CA CYS A 152 20.45 6.48 8.62
C CYS A 152 19.04 5.86 8.63
N ARG A 153 18.86 4.85 9.50
CA ARG A 153 17.59 4.14 9.77
C ARG A 153 16.88 3.60 8.50
N PRO A 154 17.56 2.82 7.66
CA PRO A 154 17.06 2.41 6.34
C PRO A 154 15.80 1.54 6.44
N ARG A 155 15.71 0.69 7.49
CA ARG A 155 14.51 -0.11 7.76
C ARG A 155 13.26 0.75 8.00
N GLN A 156 13.43 1.87 8.69
CA GLN A 156 12.34 2.78 8.99
C GLN A 156 11.96 3.60 7.76
N ARG A 157 12.95 4.06 6.98
CA ARG A 157 12.72 4.69 5.67
C ARG A 157 12.01 3.77 4.69
N GLN A 158 12.36 2.48 4.63
CA GLN A 158 11.62 1.48 3.85
C GLN A 158 10.17 1.32 4.33
N GLY A 159 9.94 1.39 5.64
CA GLY A 159 8.60 1.43 6.22
C GLY A 159 7.81 2.66 5.79
N LEU A 160 8.45 3.83 5.67
CA LEU A 160 7.80 5.06 5.17
C LEU A 160 7.30 4.87 3.73
N ILE A 161 8.11 4.33 2.82
CA ILE A 161 7.68 4.02 1.44
C ILE A 161 6.46 3.10 1.45
N GLN A 162 6.51 2.02 2.25
CA GLN A 162 5.42 1.04 2.36
C GLN A 162 4.11 1.61 2.94
N TRP A 163 4.19 2.72 3.67
CA TRP A 163 3.04 3.48 4.15
C TRP A 163 2.78 4.75 3.31
N SER A 164 3.40 4.89 2.15
CA SER A 164 3.28 6.05 1.26
C SER A 164 3.59 7.39 1.96
N TYR A 165 4.69 7.42 2.70
CA TYR A 165 5.33 8.62 3.22
C TYR A 165 6.67 8.84 2.51
N ASP A 166 7.06 10.10 2.35
CA ASP A 166 8.37 10.48 1.82
C ASP A 166 9.49 9.93 2.72
N PRO A 167 10.35 9.04 2.20
CA PRO A 167 11.47 8.48 2.94
C PRO A 167 12.75 9.31 2.82
N PHE A 168 12.77 10.38 2.01
CA PHE A 168 13.96 11.17 1.65
C PHE A 168 14.09 12.47 2.45
N ILE A 169 13.33 12.55 3.54
CA ILE A 169 13.34 13.62 4.54
C ILE A 169 14.56 13.60 5.48
#